data_AF-A0A2E2W7S4-F1
#
_entry.id   AF-A0A2E2W7S4-F1
#
_cell.length_a   1.000
_cell.length_b   1.000
_cell.length_c   1.000
_cell.angle_alpha   90.00
_cell.angle_beta   90.00
_cell.angle_gamma   90.00
#
_symmetry.space_group_name_H-M   'P 1'
#
loop_
_entity.id
_entity.type
_entity.pdbx_description
1 polymer ?
#
loop_
_entity_poly.entity_id
_entity_poly.type
_entity_poly.pdbx_seq_one_letter_code
_entity_poly.pdbx_strand_id
1 'polypeptide(L)'
;MRIPHELVYRRTGKVKTESDESIDVNNQQSRNELTDAFNSLDLMLDHEPFVEEKERRNYFSLAPGDFNGSIFKKPDSSIFGVAGGTTLQTALSLSSRHVIDGVRLTNSAESRGALVQLSATSVVVFRSCVFERSGSSNAPVWVTVANGGKAVFIGCMFLGSGTGGSIITNAGAAANVQVVGCYNGTGIAFAGVTSAALGNI
;
A
#
# COMPACT_ATOMS: atom_id res chain seq x y z
N MET A 1 -58.07 -21.05 -55.59
CA MET A 1 -57.74 -19.63 -55.38
C MET A 1 -56.39 -19.60 -54.65
N ARG A 2 -55.31 -19.23 -55.35
CA ARG A 2 -53.92 -19.18 -54.82
C ARG A 2 -53.61 -17.75 -54.38
N ILE A 3 -53.02 -17.59 -53.19
CA ILE A 3 -52.19 -16.44 -52.82
C ILE A 3 -50.98 -16.98 -52.05
N PRO A 4 -49.74 -16.78 -52.52
CA PRO A 4 -48.54 -16.95 -51.71
C PRO A 4 -48.21 -15.62 -51.01
N HIS A 5 -47.86 -15.65 -49.73
CA HIS A 5 -47.26 -14.50 -49.05
C HIS A 5 -45.83 -14.85 -48.64
N GLU A 6 -44.94 -14.24 -49.40
CA GLU A 6 -43.50 -14.15 -49.21
C GLU A 6 -43.17 -13.03 -48.19
N LEU A 7 -41.89 -12.95 -47.80
CA LEU A 7 -41.17 -11.76 -47.30
C LEU A 7 -41.39 -11.40 -45.80
N VAL A 8 -40.38 -11.04 -44.98
CA VAL A 8 -38.98 -10.59 -45.16
C VAL A 8 -38.21 -10.87 -43.86
N TYR A 9 -36.99 -11.42 -43.95
CA TYR A 9 -36.03 -11.43 -42.82
C TYR A 9 -35.09 -10.20 -42.96
N ARG A 10 -35.34 -9.11 -42.21
CA ARG A 10 -34.44 -7.94 -42.18
C ARG A 10 -33.22 -8.24 -41.29
N ARG A 11 -32.06 -8.49 -41.90
CA ARG A 11 -30.75 -8.37 -41.24
C ARG A 11 -30.37 -6.88 -41.16
N THR A 12 -30.39 -6.30 -39.96
CA THR A 12 -29.75 -5.01 -39.68
C THR A 12 -28.26 -5.22 -39.43
N GLY A 13 -27.44 -5.11 -40.47
CA GLY A 13 -26.00 -4.96 -40.33
C GLY A 13 -25.67 -3.52 -39.92
N LYS A 14 -25.02 -3.33 -38.76
CA LYS A 14 -24.42 -2.04 -38.40
C LYS A 14 -23.21 -1.80 -39.29
N VAL A 15 -23.25 -0.74 -40.09
CA VAL A 15 -22.09 -0.23 -40.84
C VAL A 15 -21.23 0.55 -39.84
N LYS A 16 -20.01 0.07 -39.55
CA LYS A 16 -18.99 0.88 -38.85
C LYS A 16 -18.50 1.93 -39.84
N THR A 17 -18.64 3.21 -39.50
CA THR A 17 -18.12 4.33 -40.29
C THR A 17 -16.62 4.49 -40.06
N GLU A 18 -15.87 4.92 -41.08
CA GLU A 18 -14.40 5.13 -41.03
C GLU A 18 -13.92 6.01 -39.86
N SER A 19 -14.81 6.88 -39.34
CA SER A 19 -14.57 7.66 -38.12
C SER A 19 -14.31 6.79 -36.89
N ASP A 20 -15.00 5.65 -36.77
CA ASP A 20 -14.93 4.77 -35.60
C ASP A 20 -13.62 3.97 -35.59
N GLU A 21 -13.12 3.57 -36.76
CA GLU A 21 -11.82 2.87 -36.86
C GLU A 21 -10.66 3.81 -36.52
N SER A 22 -10.73 5.09 -36.94
CA SER A 22 -9.68 6.07 -36.60
C SER A 22 -9.59 6.40 -35.11
N ILE A 23 -10.73 6.39 -34.40
CA ILE A 23 -10.80 6.60 -32.96
C ILE A 23 -10.23 5.38 -32.21
N ASP A 24 -10.54 4.17 -32.66
CA ASP A 24 -10.02 2.93 -32.07
C ASP A 24 -8.48 2.84 -32.19
N VAL A 25 -7.90 3.22 -33.34
CA VAL A 25 -6.44 3.20 -33.55
C VAL A 25 -5.71 4.22 -32.67
N ASN A 26 -6.22 5.46 -32.58
CA ASN A 26 -5.61 6.49 -31.72
C ASN A 26 -5.66 6.12 -30.23
N ASN A 27 -6.75 5.49 -29.79
CA ASN A 27 -6.88 5.01 -28.42
C ASN A 27 -5.91 3.86 -28.11
N GLN A 28 -5.69 2.95 -29.06
CA GLN A 28 -4.70 1.87 -28.90
C GLN A 28 -3.28 2.42 -28.82
N GLN A 29 -2.90 3.36 -29.69
CA GLN A 29 -1.58 3.97 -29.67
C GLN A 29 -1.31 4.68 -28.33
N SER A 30 -2.27 5.47 -27.84
CA SER A 30 -2.15 6.15 -26.55
C SER A 30 -1.97 5.18 -25.38
N ARG A 31 -2.66 4.03 -25.39
CA ARG A 31 -2.50 2.99 -24.36
C ARG A 31 -1.13 2.31 -24.42
N ASN A 32 -0.60 2.09 -25.61
CA ASN A 32 0.73 1.50 -25.77
C ASN A 32 1.82 2.45 -25.27
N GLU A 33 1.75 3.75 -25.63
CA GLU A 33 2.70 4.76 -25.16
C GLU A 33 2.67 4.91 -23.64
N LEU A 34 1.49 4.86 -23.01
CA LEU A 34 1.37 4.83 -21.55
C LEU A 34 2.02 3.59 -20.97
N THR A 35 1.76 2.41 -21.55
CA THR A 35 2.33 1.14 -21.08
C THR A 35 3.86 1.15 -21.14
N ASP A 36 4.44 1.67 -22.22
CA ASP A 36 5.89 1.81 -22.36
C ASP A 36 6.48 2.80 -21.34
N ALA A 37 5.78 3.90 -21.07
CA ALA A 37 6.16 4.84 -20.01
C ALA A 37 6.12 4.18 -18.62
N PHE A 38 5.06 3.41 -18.30
CA PHE A 38 4.96 2.66 -17.04
C PHE A 38 6.09 1.63 -16.90
N ASN A 39 6.39 0.88 -17.97
CA ASN A 39 7.48 -0.09 -17.98
C ASN A 39 8.85 0.57 -17.79
N SER A 40 9.04 1.79 -18.32
CA SER A 40 10.30 2.53 -18.15
C SER A 40 10.54 3.02 -16.72
N LEU A 41 9.49 3.13 -15.92
CA LEU A 41 9.53 3.62 -14.54
C LEU A 41 9.68 2.49 -13.50
N ASP A 42 9.76 1.23 -13.94
CA ASP A 42 9.88 0.04 -13.08
C ASP A 42 8.81 0.01 -11.99
N LEU A 43 7.57 0.33 -12.39
CA LEU A 43 6.42 0.39 -11.49
C LEU A 43 5.80 -0.98 -11.32
N MET A 44 5.70 -1.40 -10.07
CA MET A 44 4.94 -2.54 -9.64
C MET A 44 3.45 -2.18 -9.65
N LEU A 45 2.66 -2.95 -10.38
CA LEU A 45 1.22 -2.74 -10.54
C LEU A 45 0.43 -3.43 -9.43
N ASP A 46 -0.84 -3.05 -9.28
CA ASP A 46 -1.73 -3.68 -8.31
C ASP A 46 -1.82 -5.20 -8.55
N HIS A 47 -1.99 -5.94 -7.45
CA HIS A 47 -2.01 -7.42 -7.43
C HIS A 47 -0.72 -8.15 -7.82
N GLU A 48 0.33 -7.47 -8.27
CA GLU A 48 1.62 -8.11 -8.44
C GLU A 48 2.19 -8.57 -7.08
N PRO A 49 2.78 -9.77 -6.99
CA PRO A 49 3.36 -10.24 -5.75
C PRO A 49 4.72 -9.57 -5.50
N PHE A 50 4.99 -9.23 -4.24
CA PHE A 50 6.32 -8.80 -3.83
C PHE A 50 7.31 -9.96 -3.93
N VAL A 51 8.35 -9.83 -4.77
CA VAL A 51 9.43 -10.81 -4.92
C VAL A 51 10.77 -10.15 -4.63
N GLU A 52 11.44 -10.56 -3.55
CA GLU A 52 12.79 -10.07 -3.21
C GLU A 52 13.86 -10.83 -4.01
N GLU A 53 14.05 -10.50 -5.29
CA GLU A 53 14.98 -11.22 -6.19
C GLU A 53 16.44 -11.17 -5.72
N LYS A 54 16.90 -10.03 -5.22
CA LYS A 54 18.29 -9.80 -4.82
C LYS A 54 18.50 -10.14 -3.35
N GLU A 55 19.67 -10.65 -2.98
CA GLU A 55 20.03 -10.94 -1.58
C GLU A 55 20.00 -9.71 -0.64
N ARG A 56 20.04 -8.50 -1.20
CA ARG A 56 19.93 -7.21 -0.50
C ARG A 56 19.55 -6.11 -1.47
N ARG A 57 19.06 -4.98 -0.95
CA ARG A 57 18.74 -3.78 -1.75
C ARG A 57 17.72 -4.04 -2.86
N ASN A 58 16.64 -4.75 -2.52
CA ASN A 58 15.47 -4.80 -3.40
C ASN A 58 14.77 -3.45 -3.38
N TYR A 59 14.22 -3.06 -4.51
CA TYR A 59 13.55 -1.78 -4.68
C TYR A 59 12.18 -2.05 -5.27
N PHE A 60 11.13 -1.53 -4.63
CA PHE A 60 9.76 -1.67 -5.09
C PHE A 60 9.16 -0.28 -5.25
N SER A 61 8.87 0.11 -6.48
CA SER A 61 8.19 1.36 -6.82
C SER A 61 6.73 1.03 -7.10
N LEU A 62 5.83 1.39 -6.19
CA LEU A 62 4.43 0.97 -6.25
C LEU A 62 3.60 2.02 -6.95
N ALA A 63 2.93 1.63 -8.04
CA ALA A 63 1.90 2.46 -8.66
C ALA A 63 0.74 2.74 -7.67
N PRO A 64 -0.12 3.75 -7.93
CA PRO A 64 -1.37 3.89 -7.19
C PRO A 64 -2.23 2.63 -7.33
N GLY A 65 -2.74 2.11 -6.22
CA GLY A 65 -3.48 0.85 -6.19
C GLY A 65 -3.47 0.17 -4.84
N ASP A 66 -4.17 -0.97 -4.78
CA ASP A 66 -4.26 -1.81 -3.60
C ASP A 66 -3.33 -3.01 -3.70
N PHE A 67 -2.44 -3.14 -2.73
CA PHE A 67 -1.48 -4.22 -2.64
C PHE A 67 -1.69 -5.01 -1.35
N ASN A 68 -1.38 -6.29 -1.42
CA ASN A 68 -1.27 -7.10 -0.22
C ASN A 68 0.08 -6.83 0.43
N GLY A 69 0.08 -6.59 1.75
CA GLY A 69 1.27 -6.67 2.57
C GLY A 69 1.96 -8.03 2.44
N SER A 70 3.27 -8.03 2.67
CA SER A 70 4.12 -9.21 2.52
C SER A 70 5.13 -9.31 3.67
N ILE A 71 5.90 -10.38 3.68
CA ILE A 71 6.99 -10.61 4.61
C ILE A 71 8.30 -10.29 3.89
N PHE A 72 8.99 -9.23 4.32
CA PHE A 72 10.28 -8.85 3.76
C PHE A 72 11.40 -9.26 4.70
N LYS A 73 12.35 -10.02 4.15
CA LYS A 73 13.45 -10.62 4.91
C LYS A 73 14.80 -10.11 4.48
N LYS A 74 14.94 -9.64 3.23
CA LYS A 74 16.25 -9.29 2.66
C LYS A 74 16.62 -7.84 3.00
N PRO A 75 17.84 -7.58 3.49
CA PRO A 75 18.23 -6.31 4.07
C PRO A 75 18.41 -5.20 3.04
N ASP A 76 18.35 -3.97 3.56
CA ASP A 76 18.51 -2.72 2.82
C ASP A 76 17.47 -2.54 1.69
N SER A 77 16.36 -3.27 1.74
CA SER A 77 15.30 -3.21 0.74
C SER A 77 14.36 -2.03 1.01
N SER A 78 13.79 -1.46 -0.04
CA SER A 78 12.97 -0.26 0.05
C SER A 78 11.67 -0.37 -0.73
N ILE A 79 10.61 0.21 -0.18
CA ILE A 79 9.26 0.24 -0.77
C ILE A 79 8.81 1.70 -0.84
N PHE A 80 8.45 2.16 -2.03
CA PHE A 80 8.05 3.54 -2.30
C PHE A 80 6.68 3.59 -2.95
N GLY A 81 5.74 4.34 -2.40
CA GLY A 81 4.55 4.78 -3.13
C GLY A 81 4.93 5.97 -4.01
N VAL A 82 4.82 5.84 -5.34
CA VAL A 82 5.28 6.90 -6.26
C VAL A 82 4.31 8.07 -6.35
N ALA A 83 3.07 7.86 -5.92
CA ALA A 83 2.03 8.88 -5.83
C ALA A 83 1.01 8.54 -4.73
N GLY A 84 0.15 9.50 -4.39
CA GLY A 84 -0.98 9.23 -3.51
C GLY A 84 -1.88 8.13 -4.08
N GLY A 85 -2.38 7.27 -3.20
CA GLY A 85 -3.27 6.16 -3.58
C GLY A 85 -2.64 4.78 -3.53
N THR A 86 -1.36 4.64 -3.22
CA THR A 86 -0.75 3.34 -2.92
C THR A 86 -1.13 2.87 -1.52
N THR A 87 -1.82 1.73 -1.43
CA THR A 87 -2.34 1.17 -0.19
C THR A 87 -1.87 -0.28 0.01
N LEU A 88 -1.33 -0.60 1.19
CA LEU A 88 -1.06 -1.95 1.66
C LEU A 88 -2.20 -2.39 2.60
N GLN A 89 -3.03 -3.33 2.17
CA GLN A 89 -4.27 -3.72 2.89
C GLN A 89 -4.08 -4.86 3.90
N THR A 90 -2.93 -5.54 3.87
CA THR A 90 -2.62 -6.61 4.83
C THR A 90 -1.37 -6.28 5.62
N ALA A 91 -1.16 -7.01 6.71
CA ALA A 91 -0.06 -6.74 7.62
C ALA A 91 1.31 -6.84 6.91
N LEU A 92 2.17 -5.85 7.16
CA LEU A 92 3.54 -5.81 6.69
C LEU A 92 4.49 -6.35 7.77
N SER A 93 5.23 -7.41 7.45
CA SER A 93 6.19 -8.02 8.40
C SER A 93 7.61 -7.82 7.93
N LEU A 94 8.45 -7.19 8.76
CA LEU A 94 9.81 -6.79 8.40
C LEU A 94 10.82 -7.38 9.38
N SER A 95 11.80 -8.13 8.88
CA SER A 95 12.80 -8.78 9.73
C SER A 95 14.23 -8.26 9.60
N SER A 96 14.45 -7.22 8.78
CA SER A 96 15.79 -6.69 8.50
C SER A 96 15.78 -5.16 8.36
N ARG A 97 16.80 -4.57 7.71
CA ARG A 97 16.83 -3.13 7.46
C ARG A 97 15.95 -2.77 6.28
N HIS A 98 14.99 -1.86 6.46
CA HIS A 98 14.11 -1.42 5.38
C HIS A 98 13.83 0.09 5.41
N VAL A 99 13.49 0.64 4.25
CA VAL A 99 12.93 1.99 4.12
C VAL A 99 11.58 1.90 3.43
N ILE A 100 10.55 2.41 4.10
CA ILE A 100 9.19 2.44 3.59
C ILE A 100 8.76 3.91 3.47
N ASP A 101 8.30 4.33 2.30
CA ASP A 101 8.03 5.75 2.02
C ASP A 101 6.74 5.94 1.21
N GLY A 102 5.91 6.90 1.62
CA GLY A 102 4.78 7.37 0.84
C GLY A 102 3.65 6.36 0.64
N VAL A 103 3.57 5.32 1.46
CA VAL A 103 2.52 4.29 1.38
C VAL A 103 1.46 4.47 2.47
N ARG A 104 0.21 4.15 2.15
CA ARG A 104 -0.85 3.95 3.15
C ARG A 104 -0.87 2.50 3.58
N LEU A 105 -0.87 2.22 4.87
CA LEU A 105 -1.07 0.90 5.44
C LEU A 105 -2.43 0.86 6.11
N THR A 106 -3.26 -0.11 5.74
CA THR A 106 -4.58 -0.31 6.31
C THR A 106 -4.89 -1.78 6.51
N ASN A 107 -5.98 -2.06 7.21
CA ASN A 107 -6.47 -3.40 7.41
C ASN A 107 -7.60 -3.71 6.41
N SER A 108 -7.50 -4.86 5.76
CA SER A 108 -8.63 -5.51 5.11
C SER A 108 -9.61 -6.03 6.16
N ALA A 109 -10.83 -6.39 5.72
CA ALA A 109 -11.83 -7.04 6.58
C ALA A 109 -11.31 -8.35 7.22
N GLU A 110 -10.30 -8.96 6.61
CA GLU A 110 -9.69 -10.24 7.00
C GLU A 110 -8.48 -10.04 7.92
N SER A 111 -7.84 -8.87 7.88
CA SER A 111 -6.67 -8.55 8.70
C SER A 111 -7.07 -7.93 10.04
N ARG A 112 -6.97 -8.70 11.13
CA ARG A 112 -7.30 -8.23 12.49
C ARG A 112 -6.10 -7.86 13.35
N GLY A 113 -4.89 -8.20 12.91
CA GLY A 113 -3.63 -7.99 13.64
C GLY A 113 -3.09 -6.55 13.53
N ALA A 114 -1.83 -6.36 13.94
CA ALA A 114 -1.12 -5.10 13.71
C ALA A 114 -0.91 -4.86 12.21
N LEU A 115 -0.93 -3.59 11.77
CA LEU A 115 -0.64 -3.22 10.38
C LEU A 115 0.83 -3.48 10.04
N VAL A 116 1.72 -3.30 11.01
CA VAL A 116 3.16 -3.58 10.87
C VAL A 116 3.65 -4.42 12.02
N GLN A 117 4.47 -5.42 11.69
CA GLN A 117 5.19 -6.26 12.64
C GLN A 117 6.69 -6.19 12.37
N LEU A 118 7.43 -5.71 13.35
CA LEU A 118 8.89 -5.57 13.29
C LEU A 118 9.56 -6.62 14.17
N SER A 119 10.46 -7.42 13.59
CA SER A 119 11.21 -8.44 14.33
C SER A 119 12.28 -7.81 15.25
N ALA A 120 12.88 -8.62 16.12
CA ALA A 120 13.97 -8.22 17.01
C ALA A 120 15.23 -7.73 16.27
N THR A 121 15.42 -8.10 15.01
CA THR A 121 16.58 -7.75 14.18
C THR A 121 16.27 -6.61 13.19
N SER A 122 15.04 -6.14 13.16
CA SER A 122 14.60 -5.12 12.20
C SER A 122 15.15 -3.74 12.54
N VAL A 123 15.46 -2.97 11.50
CA VAL A 123 15.83 -1.55 11.59
C VAL A 123 15.11 -0.81 10.46
N VAL A 124 13.97 -0.21 10.76
CA VAL A 124 13.07 0.29 9.72
C VAL A 124 12.86 1.79 9.83
N VAL A 125 12.88 2.46 8.68
CA VAL A 125 12.47 3.86 8.58
C VAL A 125 11.16 3.93 7.81
N PHE A 126 10.15 4.56 8.41
CA PHE A 126 8.90 4.92 7.76
C PHE A 126 8.91 6.43 7.52
N ARG A 127 8.69 6.86 6.28
CA ARG A 127 8.65 8.28 5.89
C ARG A 127 7.35 8.57 5.17
N SER A 128 6.68 9.67 5.55
CA SER A 128 5.47 10.13 4.86
C SER A 128 4.38 9.06 4.70
N CYS A 129 4.39 8.02 5.55
CA CYS A 129 3.42 6.93 5.49
C CYS A 129 2.14 7.31 6.24
N VAL A 130 1.02 6.74 5.80
CA VAL A 130 -0.26 6.84 6.51
C VAL A 130 -0.57 5.46 7.09
N PHE A 131 -0.81 5.37 8.39
CA PHE A 131 -1.26 4.15 9.04
C PHE A 131 -2.71 4.33 9.47
N GLU A 132 -3.63 3.70 8.78
CA GLU A 132 -5.07 3.88 8.94
C GLU A 132 -5.73 2.57 9.32
N ARG A 133 -6.30 2.46 10.54
CA ARG A 133 -7.16 1.32 10.87
C ARG A 133 -8.63 1.70 10.77
N SER A 134 -9.39 0.83 10.12
CA SER A 134 -10.84 0.82 10.15
C SER A 134 -11.33 -0.28 11.11
N GLY A 135 -12.37 0.03 11.91
CA GLY A 135 -13.05 -0.96 12.77
C GLY A 135 -12.66 -0.93 14.25
N SER A 136 -13.67 -1.18 15.10
CA SER A 136 -13.55 -1.19 16.56
C SER A 136 -12.98 -2.51 17.08
N SER A 137 -11.68 -2.74 16.95
CA SER A 137 -11.03 -3.79 17.73
C SER A 137 -10.80 -3.30 19.14
N ASN A 138 -11.12 -4.10 20.16
CA ASN A 138 -10.67 -3.83 21.53
C ASN A 138 -9.13 -3.91 21.56
N ALA A 139 -8.46 -2.81 21.94
CA ALA A 139 -7.00 -2.64 21.91
C ALA A 139 -6.35 -2.73 20.51
N PRO A 140 -6.64 -1.78 19.61
CA PRO A 140 -5.98 -1.72 18.32
C PRO A 140 -4.49 -1.39 18.46
N VAL A 141 -3.68 -2.10 17.68
CA VAL A 141 -2.24 -1.84 17.53
C VAL A 141 -1.97 -1.55 16.07
N TRP A 142 -1.35 -0.41 15.76
CA TRP A 142 -0.95 -0.09 14.38
C TRP A 142 0.40 -0.75 14.10
N VAL A 143 1.35 -0.59 15.00
CA VAL A 143 2.70 -1.15 14.86
C VAL A 143 3.12 -1.92 16.11
N THR A 144 3.61 -3.14 15.90
CA THR A 144 4.27 -3.94 16.94
C THR A 144 5.76 -4.01 16.67
N VAL A 145 6.56 -3.68 17.68
CA VAL A 145 8.02 -3.80 17.64
C VAL A 145 8.47 -4.83 18.67
N ALA A 146 9.05 -5.93 18.19
CA ALA A 146 9.63 -6.95 19.05
C ALA A 146 10.86 -6.42 19.80
N ASN A 147 11.18 -7.03 20.94
CA ASN A 147 12.33 -6.63 21.76
C ASN A 147 13.64 -6.68 20.95
N GLY A 148 14.34 -5.55 20.85
CA GLY A 148 15.56 -5.38 20.05
C GLY A 148 15.33 -4.71 18.68
N GLY A 149 14.09 -4.71 18.17
CA GLY A 149 13.73 -4.05 16.92
C GLY A 149 13.85 -2.53 17.02
N LYS A 150 14.11 -1.89 15.88
CA LYS A 150 14.28 -0.44 15.81
C LYS A 150 13.41 0.16 14.71
N ALA A 151 12.75 1.27 15.02
CA ALA A 151 11.89 1.97 14.08
C ALA A 151 12.03 3.48 14.20
N VAL A 152 12.01 4.18 13.06
CA VAL A 152 11.91 5.63 13.01
C VAL A 152 10.71 5.99 12.13
N PHE A 153 9.80 6.81 12.66
CA PHE A 153 8.65 7.35 11.94
C PHE A 153 8.87 8.84 11.70
N ILE A 154 8.87 9.26 10.44
CA ILE A 154 9.15 10.64 10.04
C ILE A 154 8.01 11.16 9.19
N GLY A 155 7.31 12.19 9.65
CA GLY A 155 6.21 12.80 8.89
C GLY A 155 5.03 11.84 8.63
N CYS A 156 4.93 10.75 9.40
CA CYS A 156 3.84 9.79 9.24
C CYS A 156 2.53 10.30 9.86
N MET A 157 1.40 9.79 9.37
CA MET A 157 0.07 10.04 9.93
C MET A 157 -0.51 8.76 10.51
N PHE A 158 -1.04 8.82 11.72
CA PHE A 158 -1.77 7.72 12.34
C PHE A 158 -3.24 8.11 12.42
N LEU A 159 -4.09 7.36 11.72
CA LEU A 159 -5.51 7.62 11.53
C LEU A 159 -6.37 6.42 11.91
N GLY A 160 -7.65 6.67 12.15
CA GLY A 160 -8.63 5.67 12.56
C GLY A 160 -9.11 5.88 13.98
N SER A 161 -10.05 5.04 14.42
CA SER A 161 -10.63 5.11 15.77
C SER A 161 -10.32 3.84 16.54
N GLY A 162 -10.03 3.97 17.83
CA GLY A 162 -9.84 2.82 18.70
C GLY A 162 -10.08 3.17 20.16
N THR A 163 -10.48 2.17 20.94
CA THR A 163 -10.64 2.29 22.40
C THR A 163 -9.58 1.44 23.10
N GLY A 164 -8.72 2.12 23.87
CA GLY A 164 -7.59 1.50 24.58
C GLY A 164 -6.42 1.13 23.67
N GLY A 165 -5.41 0.46 24.23
CA GLY A 165 -4.22 0.01 23.51
C GLY A 165 -3.16 1.10 23.30
N SER A 166 -2.33 0.93 22.29
CA SER A 166 -1.24 1.85 21.94
C SER A 166 -1.02 1.81 20.43
N ILE A 167 -0.84 2.98 19.82
CA ILE A 167 -0.58 3.07 18.38
C ILE A 167 0.66 2.24 18.02
N ILE A 168 1.73 2.42 18.81
CA ILE A 168 2.96 1.66 18.71
C ILE A 168 3.15 0.89 20.01
N THR A 169 3.26 -0.43 19.90
CA THR A 169 3.61 -1.32 21.02
C THR A 169 5.07 -1.71 20.89
N ASN A 170 5.86 -1.40 21.93
CA ASN A 170 7.25 -1.80 22.06
C ASN A 170 7.37 -2.79 23.24
N ALA A 171 7.68 -4.05 22.94
CA ALA A 171 7.58 -5.14 23.91
C ALA A 171 8.83 -5.32 24.80
N GLY A 172 9.90 -4.53 24.66
CA GLY A 172 11.09 -4.77 25.48
C GLY A 172 12.10 -3.63 25.56
N ALA A 173 12.91 -3.67 26.62
CA ALA A 173 13.88 -2.63 26.97
C ALA A 173 14.94 -2.34 25.89
N ALA A 174 15.21 -3.30 24.99
CA ALA A 174 16.21 -3.14 23.94
C ALA A 174 15.66 -2.56 22.63
N ALA A 175 14.33 -2.45 22.49
CA ALA A 175 13.75 -1.87 21.29
C ALA A 175 13.76 -0.33 21.34
N ASN A 176 14.03 0.29 20.19
CA ASN A 176 14.20 1.73 20.06
C ASN A 176 13.26 2.28 18.99
N VAL A 177 12.28 3.06 19.42
CA VAL A 177 11.31 3.68 18.53
C VAL A 177 11.43 5.20 18.62
N GLN A 178 11.55 5.85 17.46
CA GLN A 178 11.55 7.30 17.34
C GLN A 178 10.38 7.78 16.49
N VAL A 179 9.72 8.84 16.95
CA VAL A 179 8.63 9.50 16.23
C VAL A 179 8.98 10.97 16.07
N VAL A 180 9.03 11.44 14.82
CA VAL A 180 9.51 12.78 14.44
C VAL A 180 8.51 13.43 13.49
N GLY A 181 7.87 14.51 13.94
CA GLY A 181 6.93 15.28 13.10
C GLY A 181 5.72 14.47 12.61
N CYS A 182 5.27 13.48 13.38
CA CYS A 182 4.11 12.67 13.02
C CYS A 182 2.80 13.29 13.51
N TYR A 183 1.73 13.09 12.75
CA TYR A 183 0.37 13.45 13.13
C TYR A 183 -0.36 12.25 13.76
N ASN A 184 -1.10 12.51 14.84
CA ASN A 184 -1.92 11.50 15.52
C ASN A 184 -3.38 11.92 15.57
N GLY A 185 -4.18 11.39 14.64
CA GLY A 185 -5.63 11.58 14.58
C GLY A 185 -6.45 10.50 15.29
N THR A 186 -5.83 9.62 16.08
CA THR A 186 -6.51 8.42 16.62
C THR A 186 -7.16 8.62 18.00
N GLY A 187 -6.73 9.64 18.75
CA GLY A 187 -7.08 9.83 20.16
C GLY A 187 -6.37 8.87 21.14
N ILE A 188 -5.48 7.99 20.65
CA ILE A 188 -4.69 7.05 21.47
C ILE A 188 -3.25 7.58 21.61
N ALA A 189 -2.62 7.41 22.79
CA ALA A 189 -1.25 7.87 23.00
C ALA A 189 -0.19 6.98 22.32
N PHE A 190 0.97 7.57 22.01
CA PHE A 190 2.18 6.88 21.56
C PHE A 190 2.96 6.26 22.73
N ALA A 191 2.41 5.23 23.39
CA ALA A 191 3.01 4.70 24.63
C ALA A 191 4.32 3.88 24.44
N GLY A 192 4.59 3.35 23.24
CA GLY A 192 5.78 2.53 22.95
C GLY A 192 7.01 3.27 22.39
N VAL A 193 7.06 4.61 22.51
CA VAL A 193 8.11 5.44 21.90
C VAL A 193 9.26 5.69 22.88
N THR A 194 10.50 5.40 22.47
CA THR A 194 11.71 5.56 23.30
C THR A 194 12.17 7.01 23.38
N SER A 195 12.03 7.76 22.28
CA SER A 195 12.30 9.20 22.23
C SER A 195 11.40 9.84 21.18
N ALA A 196 10.72 10.91 21.54
CA ALA A 196 9.76 11.56 20.66
C ALA A 196 10.13 13.05 20.52
N ALA A 197 10.36 13.50 19.29
CA ALA A 197 10.42 14.92 18.95
C ALA A 197 9.06 15.31 18.40
N LEU A 198 8.07 15.37 19.30
CA LEU A 198 6.69 15.67 18.95
C LEU A 198 6.54 17.18 18.75
N GLY A 199 6.40 17.60 17.49
CA GLY A 199 5.59 18.78 17.20
C GLY A 199 4.15 18.30 17.18
N ASN A 200 3.41 18.45 18.28
CA ASN A 200 1.96 18.29 18.21
C ASN A 200 1.43 19.39 17.29
N ILE A 201 1.12 19.05 16.04
CA ILE A 201 0.36 19.85 15.09
C ILE A 201 -1.00 19.19 14.94
#